data_AF-A0A3D1K5T7-F1
#
_entry.id   AF-A0A3D1K5T7-F1
#
_cell.length_a   1.000
_cell.length_b   1.000
_cell.length_c   1.000
_cell.angle_alpha   90.00
_cell.angle_beta   90.00
_cell.angle_gamma   90.00
#
_symmetry.space_group_name_H-M   'P 1'
#
loop_
_entity.id
_entity.type
_entity.pdbx_description
1 polymer ?
#
loop_
_entity_poly.entity_id
_entity_poly.type
_entity_poly.pdbx_seq_one_letter_code
_entity_poly.pdbx_strand_id
1 'polypeptide(L)'
;MKYEKIILMIVKLWTRQARPSIFAPVSGVEGHACHDRFLVFTFTSIILAVSFMIFSLTTAAAEHENLIENGSFEKGEKTPDNWEAANGLTSFYVKEEGRGRIVKMDSRVDRMQALAWMKKFKTDPSATPPEPVYSKDQYACIGGNEGVWLDSGLINVKPGQNYKLTVDFKGPSSPIVWIKGFLFHPVRKDYADAYQTRLVPDNPDKENWKTCSIGFNPTARSPKVEKMKVRIYAYWPAGIYYFDNVKVEEITPEEMAELLKKRAEVPEKEKKK
;
A
#
# COMPACT_ATOMS: atom_id res chain seq x y z
N MET A 1 44.46 21.84 -22.27
CA MET A 1 43.81 20.55 -21.93
C MET A 1 42.40 20.84 -21.45
N LYS A 2 41.47 20.83 -22.40
CA LYS A 2 40.03 21.01 -22.20
C LYS A 2 39.36 20.07 -23.19
N TYR A 3 38.33 19.38 -22.70
CA TYR A 3 37.61 18.32 -23.38
C TYR A 3 36.88 18.84 -24.62
N GLU A 4 37.15 18.18 -25.75
CA GLU A 4 36.44 18.33 -27.02
C GLU A 4 35.90 16.95 -27.44
N LYS A 5 34.68 16.98 -28.00
CA LYS A 5 34.09 16.05 -28.98
C LYS A 5 33.46 14.74 -28.50
N ILE A 6 32.45 14.35 -29.29
CA ILE A 6 31.53 13.20 -29.22
C ILE A 6 30.28 13.61 -28.40
N ILE A 7 29.12 13.97 -28.97
CA ILE A 7 28.32 13.28 -30.00
C ILE A 7 27.54 14.28 -30.87
N LEU A 8 27.59 14.02 -32.18
CA LEU A 8 26.86 14.64 -33.28
C LEU A 8 25.60 13.79 -33.60
N MET A 9 24.66 14.38 -34.38
CA MET A 9 23.57 13.73 -35.15
C MET A 9 22.29 13.36 -34.37
N ILE A 10 21.05 13.67 -34.77
CA ILE A 10 20.37 14.21 -35.97
C ILE A 10 19.00 14.73 -35.49
N VAL A 11 18.51 15.88 -35.96
CA VAL A 11 17.14 16.15 -36.47
C VAL A 11 17.09 17.61 -36.89
N LYS A 12 17.16 17.87 -38.19
CA LYS A 12 16.73 19.14 -38.81
C LYS A 12 16.28 18.85 -40.24
N LEU A 13 15.21 19.54 -40.63
CA LEU A 13 14.59 19.66 -41.96
C LEU A 13 13.47 18.65 -42.25
N TRP A 14 12.22 19.11 -42.20
CA TRP A 14 11.57 19.66 -43.41
C TRP A 14 10.33 20.50 -43.07
N THR A 15 10.13 21.55 -43.86
CA THR A 15 9.11 22.60 -43.75
C THR A 15 8.18 22.56 -44.97
N ARG A 16 7.00 23.21 -44.81
CA ARG A 16 6.06 23.79 -45.81
C ARG A 16 4.76 22.99 -46.02
N GLN A 17 3.59 23.49 -45.60
CA GLN A 17 2.70 24.51 -46.21
C GLN A 17 2.01 24.06 -47.51
N ALA A 18 0.69 23.77 -47.43
CA ALA A 18 -0.36 24.23 -48.36
C ALA A 18 -1.76 23.78 -47.87
N ARG A 19 -2.73 24.73 -47.86
CA ARG A 19 -4.19 24.54 -47.88
C ARG A 19 -4.69 24.71 -49.36
N PRO A 20 -6.00 24.81 -49.67
CA PRO A 20 -7.13 23.85 -49.57
C PRO A 20 -7.94 23.78 -50.90
N SER A 21 -8.90 22.83 -51.03
CA SER A 21 -10.10 22.96 -51.90
C SER A 21 -11.07 21.80 -51.58
N ILE A 22 -12.21 22.03 -50.92
CA ILE A 22 -13.55 22.30 -51.50
C ILE A 22 -13.91 21.33 -52.63
N PHE A 23 -14.85 20.39 -52.36
CA PHE A 23 -16.06 20.11 -53.16
C PHE A 23 -16.87 18.98 -52.48
N ALA A 24 -18.06 19.31 -51.98
CA ALA A 24 -19.25 18.43 -52.01
C ALA A 24 -20.13 18.95 -53.19
N PRO A 25 -21.30 18.39 -53.60
CA PRO A 25 -22.20 17.49 -52.85
C PRO A 25 -23.09 16.52 -53.72
N VAL A 26 -24.12 15.93 -53.06
CA VAL A 26 -25.52 15.66 -53.53
C VAL A 26 -25.95 14.29 -54.09
N SER A 27 -27.01 13.76 -53.44
CA SER A 27 -28.17 12.92 -53.86
C SER A 27 -27.93 11.54 -54.48
N GLY A 28 -28.61 10.47 -54.05
CA GLY A 28 -30.07 10.34 -53.98
C GLY A 28 -30.58 9.94 -55.38
N VAL A 29 -31.48 9.00 -55.65
CA VAL A 29 -32.65 8.45 -54.96
C VAL A 29 -33.18 7.28 -55.83
N GLU A 30 -33.78 6.26 -55.19
CA GLU A 30 -34.81 5.31 -55.67
C GLU A 30 -34.63 4.36 -56.88
N GLY A 31 -35.13 3.14 -56.70
CA GLY A 31 -35.41 2.19 -57.77
C GLY A 31 -35.98 0.86 -57.23
N HIS A 32 -37.30 0.75 -57.28
CA HIS A 32 -38.15 -0.31 -56.73
C HIS A 32 -38.01 -1.71 -57.37
N ALA A 33 -38.23 -2.72 -56.50
CA ALA A 33 -39.02 -3.95 -56.68
C ALA A 33 -38.89 -4.81 -57.95
N CYS A 34 -38.59 -6.11 -57.75
CA CYS A 34 -39.41 -7.17 -58.34
C CYS A 34 -39.25 -8.50 -57.58
N HIS A 35 -40.38 -9.19 -57.46
CA HIS A 35 -40.57 -10.55 -56.98
C HIS A 35 -39.65 -11.56 -57.70
N ASP A 36 -39.15 -12.58 -57.00
CA ASP A 36 -39.78 -13.90 -57.06
C ASP A 36 -39.17 -14.93 -56.11
N ARG A 37 -40.06 -15.83 -55.67
CA ARG A 37 -39.82 -16.97 -54.79
C ARG A 37 -39.09 -18.11 -55.51
N PHE A 38 -38.61 -19.05 -54.68
CA PHE A 38 -38.15 -20.41 -54.99
C PHE A 38 -36.70 -20.57 -55.46
N LEU A 39 -35.81 -20.96 -54.54
CA LEU A 39 -35.31 -22.34 -54.50
C LEU A 39 -34.45 -22.59 -53.27
N VAL A 40 -34.81 -23.64 -52.55
CA VAL A 40 -34.06 -24.30 -51.49
C VAL A 40 -32.78 -24.87 -52.09
N PHE A 41 -31.60 -24.48 -51.61
CA PHE A 41 -30.39 -25.31 -51.65
C PHE A 41 -29.44 -24.89 -50.53
N THR A 42 -29.43 -25.68 -49.46
CA THR A 42 -28.44 -25.65 -48.38
C THR A 42 -27.19 -26.39 -48.83
N PHE A 43 -26.16 -25.69 -49.31
CA PHE A 43 -24.81 -26.25 -49.42
C PHE A 43 -23.72 -25.16 -49.32
N THR A 44 -22.89 -25.28 -48.28
CA THR A 44 -21.44 -25.00 -48.24
C THR A 44 -20.91 -23.63 -48.70
N SER A 45 -20.32 -22.85 -47.79
CA SER A 45 -18.86 -22.56 -47.81
C SER A 45 -18.41 -21.47 -46.83
N ILE A 46 -17.45 -21.87 -46.01
CA ILE A 46 -16.30 -21.15 -45.44
C ILE A 46 -16.03 -19.74 -46.02
N ILE A 47 -16.10 -18.70 -45.18
CA ILE A 47 -15.35 -17.44 -45.31
C ILE A 47 -14.85 -17.09 -43.90
N LEU A 48 -13.60 -17.45 -43.59
CA LEU A 48 -12.44 -16.56 -43.54
C LEU A 48 -12.54 -15.44 -42.48
N ALA A 49 -11.97 -15.75 -41.31
CA ALA A 49 -11.03 -14.92 -40.56
C ALA A 49 -11.26 -13.40 -40.52
N VAL A 50 -11.90 -12.94 -39.45
CA VAL A 50 -11.39 -11.80 -38.68
C VAL A 50 -11.48 -12.18 -37.20
N SER A 51 -10.51 -12.99 -36.75
CA SER A 51 -10.13 -13.04 -35.35
C SER A 51 -9.60 -11.67 -34.97
N PHE A 52 -10.50 -10.78 -34.53
CA PHE A 52 -10.10 -9.68 -33.66
C PHE A 52 -9.77 -10.32 -32.30
N MET A 53 -8.58 -10.94 -32.23
CA MET A 53 -7.90 -11.20 -30.97
C MET A 53 -7.68 -9.84 -30.33
N ILE A 54 -8.65 -9.42 -29.51
CA ILE A 54 -8.39 -8.51 -28.42
C ILE A 54 -7.43 -9.30 -27.51
N PHE A 55 -6.13 -9.15 -27.77
CA PHE A 55 -5.10 -9.35 -26.77
C PHE A 55 -5.36 -8.27 -25.70
N SER A 56 -6.35 -8.52 -24.85
CA SER A 56 -6.37 -7.91 -23.53
C SER A 56 -5.10 -8.42 -22.87
N LEU A 57 -4.05 -7.60 -22.91
CA LEU A 57 -2.99 -7.66 -21.93
C LEU A 57 -3.65 -7.36 -20.58
N THR A 58 -4.28 -8.37 -19.99
CA THR A 58 -4.40 -8.45 -18.55
C THR A 58 -2.98 -8.58 -18.04
N THR A 59 -2.37 -7.43 -17.72
CA THR A 59 -1.31 -7.35 -16.73
C THR A 59 -1.87 -7.95 -15.45
N ALA A 60 -1.77 -9.27 -15.33
CA ALA A 60 -1.86 -9.93 -14.05
C ALA A 60 -0.69 -9.38 -13.25
N ALA A 61 -0.97 -8.42 -12.37
CA ALA A 61 -0.05 -8.12 -11.29
C ALA A 61 0.23 -9.47 -10.62
N ALA A 62 1.49 -9.91 -10.66
CA ALA A 62 1.88 -11.14 -9.98
C ALA A 62 1.48 -10.96 -8.51
N GLU A 63 0.57 -11.79 -8.03
CA GLU A 63 0.18 -11.76 -6.62
C GLU A 63 1.31 -12.42 -5.84
N HIS A 64 2.11 -11.61 -5.16
CA HIS A 64 3.22 -12.08 -4.35
C HIS A 64 2.67 -12.62 -3.02
N GLU A 65 3.35 -13.62 -2.45
CA GLU A 65 2.99 -14.14 -1.14
C GLU A 65 3.21 -13.08 -0.06
N ASN A 66 2.22 -12.90 0.82
CA ASN A 66 2.38 -12.03 1.98
C ASN A 66 3.25 -12.72 3.04
N LEU A 67 4.43 -12.17 3.30
CA LEU A 67 5.36 -12.63 4.33
C LEU A 67 4.91 -12.32 5.76
N ILE A 68 3.92 -11.45 5.95
CA ILE A 68 3.31 -11.21 7.26
C ILE A 68 2.27 -12.28 7.52
N GLU A 69 2.54 -13.13 8.50
CA GLU A 69 1.54 -14.06 9.02
C GLU A 69 0.34 -13.30 9.58
N ASN A 70 -0.86 -13.66 9.09
CA ASN A 70 -2.12 -13.05 9.52
C ASN A 70 -2.16 -11.51 9.35
N GLY A 71 -1.56 -10.99 8.27
CA GLY A 71 -1.60 -9.55 7.97
C GLY A 71 -2.99 -8.98 7.64
N SER A 72 -3.95 -9.83 7.27
CA SER A 72 -5.38 -9.47 7.11
C SER A 72 -6.16 -9.52 8.42
N PHE A 73 -5.52 -9.92 9.53
CA PHE A 73 -6.13 -10.03 10.84
C PHE A 73 -7.37 -10.94 10.95
N GLU A 74 -7.60 -11.87 10.03
CA GLU A 74 -8.80 -12.75 10.09
C GLU A 74 -8.67 -13.89 11.11
N LYS A 75 -7.45 -14.21 11.56
CA LYS A 75 -7.18 -15.29 12.53
C LYS A 75 -6.94 -14.73 13.93
N GLY A 76 -7.51 -15.41 14.92
CA GLY A 76 -7.37 -15.09 16.34
C GLY A 76 -8.73 -14.87 17.02
N GLU A 77 -8.76 -15.07 18.34
CA GLU A 77 -9.99 -14.94 19.12
C GLU A 77 -10.08 -13.54 19.76
N LYS A 78 -9.24 -13.28 20.76
CA LYS A 78 -9.18 -12.01 21.51
C LYS A 78 -8.15 -11.03 20.95
N THR A 79 -7.14 -11.55 20.26
CA THR A 79 -6.07 -10.78 19.62
C THR A 79 -5.76 -11.40 18.26
N PRO A 80 -5.24 -10.64 17.28
CA PRO A 80 -4.73 -11.23 16.05
C PRO A 80 -3.59 -12.22 16.34
N ASP A 81 -3.68 -13.42 15.78
CA ASP A 81 -2.59 -14.41 15.82
C ASP A 81 -1.34 -13.84 15.14
N ASN A 82 -0.14 -14.15 15.67
CA ASN A 82 1.17 -13.67 15.17
C ASN A 82 1.39 -12.15 15.22
N TRP A 83 0.61 -11.45 16.05
CA TRP A 83 0.79 -10.04 16.36
C TRP A 83 0.82 -9.83 17.87
N GLU A 84 1.35 -8.69 18.31
CA GLU A 84 1.26 -8.28 19.70
C GLU A 84 -0.20 -8.22 20.17
N ALA A 85 -0.40 -8.55 21.45
CA ALA A 85 -1.73 -8.61 22.03
C ALA A 85 -2.40 -7.22 22.08
N ALA A 86 -3.61 -7.11 21.53
CA ALA A 86 -4.44 -5.92 21.72
C ALA A 86 -4.81 -5.77 23.20
N ASN A 87 -4.56 -4.60 23.79
CA ASN A 87 -4.66 -4.42 25.25
C ASN A 87 -6.06 -4.03 25.74
N GLY A 88 -7.02 -3.82 24.84
CA GLY A 88 -8.41 -3.51 25.17
C GLY A 88 -8.67 -2.11 25.74
N LEU A 89 -7.65 -1.26 25.85
CA LEU A 89 -7.80 0.15 26.28
C LEU A 89 -7.41 1.12 25.16
N THR A 90 -6.26 0.91 24.54
CA THR A 90 -5.73 1.76 23.46
C THR A 90 -5.65 1.00 22.14
N SER A 91 -5.54 -0.33 22.16
CA SER A 91 -5.55 -1.19 20.98
C SER A 91 -6.64 -2.24 21.09
N PHE A 92 -7.35 -2.48 19.99
CA PHE A 92 -8.53 -3.34 19.94
C PHE A 92 -8.50 -4.20 18.68
N TYR A 93 -8.93 -5.44 18.83
CA TYR A 93 -9.16 -6.37 17.73
C TYR A 93 -10.66 -6.56 17.56
N VAL A 94 -11.23 -5.99 16.51
CA VAL A 94 -12.68 -5.83 16.36
C VAL A 94 -13.14 -6.23 14.96
N LYS A 95 -14.43 -6.54 14.83
CA LYS A 95 -15.05 -6.75 13.51
C LYS A 95 -15.56 -5.42 12.97
N GLU A 96 -15.22 -5.11 11.72
CA GLU A 96 -15.77 -3.99 10.97
C GLU A 96 -16.66 -4.50 9.83
N GLU A 97 -17.83 -3.90 9.69
CA GLU A 97 -18.78 -4.23 8.63
C GLU A 97 -18.16 -4.02 7.24
N GLY A 98 -18.31 -5.01 6.36
CA GLY A 98 -17.78 -4.96 5.00
C GLY A 98 -16.30 -5.32 4.82
N ARG A 99 -15.53 -5.57 5.90
CA ARG A 99 -14.12 -6.01 5.81
C ARG A 99 -13.85 -7.34 6.50
N GLY A 100 -14.32 -7.50 7.74
CA GLY A 100 -13.94 -8.63 8.57
C GLY A 100 -13.32 -8.16 9.87
N ARG A 101 -12.24 -8.79 10.32
CA ARG A 101 -11.54 -8.42 11.55
C ARG A 101 -10.41 -7.44 11.26
N ILE A 102 -10.26 -6.43 12.10
CA ILE A 102 -9.32 -5.34 11.92
C ILE A 102 -8.67 -4.93 13.25
N VAL A 103 -7.58 -4.17 13.16
CA VAL A 103 -6.99 -3.51 14.33
C VAL A 103 -7.47 -2.07 14.41
N LYS A 104 -8.08 -1.72 15.54
CA LYS A 104 -8.44 -0.35 15.92
C LYS A 104 -7.49 0.14 17.01
N MET A 105 -7.01 1.38 16.89
CA MET A 105 -6.23 2.06 17.91
C MET A 105 -6.88 3.36 18.32
N ASP A 106 -7.02 3.60 19.63
CA ASP A 106 -7.46 4.86 20.19
C ASP A 106 -6.30 5.55 20.92
N SER A 107 -5.74 6.57 20.30
CA SER A 107 -4.61 7.31 20.85
C SER A 107 -5.03 8.53 21.70
N ARG A 108 -6.32 8.69 21.99
CA ARG A 108 -6.87 9.83 22.77
C ARG A 108 -6.88 9.59 24.29
N VAL A 109 -6.64 8.35 24.72
CA VAL A 109 -6.63 7.96 26.14
C VAL A 109 -5.57 8.78 26.89
N ASP A 110 -5.89 9.19 28.11
CA ASP A 110 -4.97 9.87 29.02
C ASP A 110 -3.65 9.09 29.13
N ARG A 111 -2.53 9.82 29.03
CA ARG A 111 -1.20 9.21 28.99
C ARG A 111 -0.91 8.39 30.24
N MET A 112 -1.21 8.92 31.42
CA MET A 112 -0.88 8.26 32.68
C MET A 112 -1.71 6.98 32.85
N GLN A 113 -2.99 7.04 32.50
CA GLN A 113 -3.84 5.86 32.48
C GLN A 113 -3.32 4.80 31.50
N ALA A 114 -3.02 5.18 30.26
CA ALA A 114 -2.54 4.26 29.23
C ALA A 114 -1.23 3.57 29.65
N LEU A 115 -0.25 4.32 30.16
CA LEU A 115 1.03 3.75 30.60
C LEU A 115 0.87 2.81 31.80
N ALA A 116 0.02 3.18 32.78
CA ALA A 116 -0.28 2.32 33.93
C ALA A 116 -0.94 1.01 33.47
N TRP A 117 -1.88 1.09 32.53
CA TRP A 117 -2.54 -0.07 31.96
C TRP A 117 -1.58 -0.95 31.16
N MET A 118 -0.76 -0.39 30.27
CA MET A 118 0.21 -1.16 29.49
C MET A 118 1.17 -1.94 30.40
N LYS A 119 1.61 -1.34 31.51
CA LYS A 119 2.43 -2.02 32.52
C LYS A 119 1.68 -3.19 33.16
N LYS A 120 0.42 -2.98 33.56
CA LYS A 120 -0.43 -4.02 34.17
C LYS A 120 -0.74 -5.14 33.19
N PHE A 121 -1.11 -4.82 31.96
CA PHE A 121 -1.41 -5.78 30.90
C PHE A 121 -0.21 -6.65 30.55
N LYS A 122 1.01 -6.08 30.56
CA LYS A 122 2.24 -6.86 30.36
C LYS A 122 2.45 -7.92 31.46
N THR A 123 2.04 -7.64 32.68
CA THR A 123 2.16 -8.58 33.81
C THR A 123 0.98 -9.56 33.89
N ASP A 124 -0.21 -9.11 33.54
CA ASP A 124 -1.45 -9.88 33.55
C ASP A 124 -2.28 -9.53 32.31
N PRO A 125 -2.07 -10.25 31.19
CA PRO A 125 -2.83 -10.05 29.96
C PRO A 125 -4.31 -10.43 30.07
N SER A 126 -4.71 -11.12 31.14
CA SER A 126 -6.11 -11.54 31.37
C SER A 126 -6.93 -10.49 32.13
N ALA A 127 -6.27 -9.48 32.69
CA ALA A 127 -6.92 -8.41 33.41
C ALA A 127 -7.94 -7.67 32.53
N THR A 128 -9.05 -7.26 33.14
CA THR A 128 -10.04 -6.41 32.49
C THR A 128 -9.51 -4.98 32.33
N PRO A 129 -9.57 -4.38 31.12
CA PRO A 129 -9.16 -3.00 30.91
C PRO A 129 -10.07 -2.03 31.70
N PRO A 130 -9.51 -0.94 32.25
CA PRO A 130 -10.32 0.11 32.87
C PRO A 130 -11.13 0.86 31.80
N GLU A 131 -12.17 1.58 32.21
CA GLU A 131 -12.85 2.51 31.31
C GLU A 131 -11.91 3.64 30.88
N PRO A 132 -11.87 4.01 29.59
CA PRO A 132 -10.93 5.00 29.09
C PRO A 132 -11.28 6.40 29.60
N VAL A 133 -10.29 7.07 30.17
CA VAL A 133 -10.31 8.49 30.50
C VAL A 133 -9.67 9.23 29.34
N TYR A 134 -10.40 10.17 28.73
CA TYR A 134 -9.88 10.97 27.64
C TYR A 134 -9.37 12.32 28.15
N SER A 135 -8.16 12.68 27.76
CA SER A 135 -7.63 14.01 28.04
C SER A 135 -8.33 15.06 27.18
N LYS A 136 -8.64 16.22 27.77
CA LYS A 136 -9.09 17.41 27.02
C LYS A 136 -7.95 18.06 26.24
N ASP A 137 -6.72 17.89 26.71
CA ASP A 137 -5.50 18.35 26.05
C ASP A 137 -4.88 17.21 25.21
N GLN A 138 -4.72 17.46 23.91
CA GLN A 138 -4.11 16.50 22.99
C GLN A 138 -2.65 16.21 23.31
N TYR A 139 -1.94 17.10 24.02
CA TYR A 139 -0.57 16.85 24.48
C TYR A 139 -0.51 16.01 25.75
N ALA A 140 -1.60 15.83 26.48
CA ALA A 140 -1.66 14.98 27.69
C ALA A 140 -2.20 13.57 27.42
N CYS A 141 -2.62 13.27 26.19
CA CYS A 141 -2.99 11.91 25.79
C CYS A 141 -1.77 11.09 25.33
N ILE A 142 -1.95 9.77 25.26
CA ILE A 142 -0.91 8.84 24.82
C ILE A 142 -0.42 9.13 23.40
N GLY A 143 -1.32 9.54 22.49
CA GLY A 143 -0.98 9.93 21.11
C GLY A 143 -0.07 11.15 21.00
N GLY A 144 -0.13 12.05 22.00
CA GLY A 144 0.71 13.26 22.05
C GLY A 144 2.18 13.01 22.42
N ASN A 145 2.52 11.83 22.93
CA ASN A 145 3.81 11.57 23.56
C ASN A 145 4.43 10.25 23.09
N GLU A 146 3.79 9.11 23.37
CA GLU A 146 4.33 7.78 23.08
C GLU A 146 3.67 7.08 21.90
N GLY A 147 2.45 7.46 21.55
CA GLY A 147 1.61 6.77 20.58
C GLY A 147 1.14 5.38 21.03
N VAL A 148 0.36 4.74 20.17
CA VAL A 148 -0.15 3.36 20.35
C VAL A 148 0.40 2.52 19.22
N TRP A 149 0.94 1.35 19.51
CA TRP A 149 1.45 0.43 18.50
C TRP A 149 1.03 -1.02 18.74
N LEU A 150 1.15 -1.81 17.67
CA LEU A 150 1.26 -3.27 17.71
C LEU A 150 2.34 -3.70 16.73
N ASP A 151 3.20 -4.61 17.15
CA ASP A 151 4.19 -5.26 16.31
C ASP A 151 3.67 -6.59 15.72
N SER A 152 4.07 -6.87 14.49
CA SER A 152 3.95 -8.21 13.89
C SER A 152 4.99 -9.16 14.47
N GLY A 153 4.80 -10.47 14.19
CA GLY A 153 5.85 -11.47 14.28
C GLY A 153 7.09 -11.12 13.44
N LEU A 154 8.21 -11.79 13.74
CA LEU A 154 9.46 -11.62 13.01
C LEU A 154 9.40 -12.32 11.65
N ILE A 155 9.84 -11.60 10.62
CA ILE A 155 9.92 -12.04 9.23
C ILE A 155 11.39 -12.24 8.88
N ASN A 156 11.72 -13.30 8.14
CA ASN A 156 13.07 -13.52 7.63
C ASN A 156 13.41 -12.52 6.52
N VAL A 157 14.64 -12.00 6.52
CA VAL A 157 15.14 -11.10 5.48
C VAL A 157 16.19 -11.82 4.65
N LYS A 158 16.05 -11.74 3.31
CA LYS A 158 17.02 -12.25 2.35
C LYS A 158 18.02 -11.15 1.99
N PRO A 159 19.34 -11.42 1.99
CA PRO A 159 20.34 -10.46 1.55
C PRO A 159 20.08 -9.94 0.12
N GLY A 160 20.12 -8.63 -0.06
CA GLY A 160 19.90 -7.95 -1.35
C GLY A 160 18.44 -7.84 -1.80
N GLN A 161 17.49 -8.51 -1.15
CA GLN A 161 16.11 -8.57 -1.58
C GLN A 161 15.38 -7.23 -1.40
N ASN A 162 14.65 -6.81 -2.43
CA ASN A 162 13.71 -5.68 -2.35
C ASN A 162 12.36 -6.19 -1.88
N TYR A 163 11.68 -5.36 -1.09
CA TYR A 163 10.38 -5.65 -0.52
C TYR A 163 9.42 -4.49 -0.74
N LYS A 164 8.12 -4.79 -0.75
CA LYS A 164 7.04 -3.80 -0.72
C LYS A 164 6.21 -4.01 0.53
N LEU A 165 6.00 -2.94 1.28
CA LEU A 165 4.98 -2.91 2.34
C LEU A 165 3.72 -2.27 1.75
N THR A 166 2.58 -2.92 1.92
CA THR A 166 1.25 -2.40 1.60
C THR A 166 0.36 -2.45 2.85
N VAL A 167 -0.41 -1.39 3.11
CA VAL A 167 -1.32 -1.33 4.27
C VAL A 167 -2.60 -0.59 3.89
N ASP A 168 -3.74 -1.12 4.33
CA ASP A 168 -4.99 -0.37 4.37
C ASP A 168 -5.10 0.38 5.69
N PHE A 169 -5.44 1.66 5.61
CA PHE A 169 -5.65 2.48 6.79
C PHE A 169 -6.89 3.37 6.65
N LYS A 170 -7.45 3.74 7.81
CA LYS A 170 -8.51 4.75 7.94
C LYS A 170 -8.27 5.52 9.24
N GLY A 171 -8.32 6.84 9.23
CA GLY A 171 -8.04 7.63 10.42
C GLY A 171 -7.90 9.13 10.17
N PRO A 172 -7.90 9.95 11.24
CA PRO A 172 -7.94 11.40 11.13
C PRO A 172 -6.67 12.04 10.56
N SER A 173 -5.57 11.27 10.49
CA SER A 173 -4.30 11.71 9.95
C SER A 173 -3.50 10.53 9.41
N SER A 174 -2.28 10.79 8.95
CA SER A 174 -1.31 9.80 8.49
C SER A 174 -0.71 9.07 9.70
N PRO A 175 -1.12 7.82 10.01
CA PRO A 175 -0.38 7.00 10.95
C PRO A 175 1.03 6.72 10.41
N ILE A 176 1.89 6.12 11.24
CA ILE A 176 3.18 5.64 10.77
C ILE A 176 3.14 4.12 10.80
N VAL A 177 3.61 3.49 9.73
CA VAL A 177 3.89 2.05 9.74
C VAL A 177 5.40 1.87 9.63
N TRP A 178 6.03 1.46 10.72
CA TRP A 178 7.47 1.26 10.76
C TRP A 178 7.84 -0.12 10.27
N ILE A 179 8.92 -0.17 9.50
CA ILE A 179 9.65 -1.41 9.20
C ILE A 179 10.92 -1.35 10.04
N LYS A 180 11.06 -2.30 10.97
CA LYS A 180 12.27 -2.44 11.81
C LYS A 180 13.01 -3.70 11.41
N GLY A 181 14.30 -3.57 11.12
CA GLY A 181 15.19 -4.68 10.79
C GLY A 181 16.21 -4.92 11.90
N PHE A 182 16.50 -6.19 12.15
CA PHE A 182 17.32 -6.67 13.26
C PHE A 182 18.47 -7.54 12.76
N LEU A 183 19.61 -7.41 13.43
CA LEU A 183 20.75 -8.33 13.32
C LEU A 183 20.90 -9.13 14.62
N PHE A 184 21.43 -10.34 14.54
CA PHE A 184 21.75 -11.11 15.74
C PHE A 184 23.03 -10.57 16.39
N HIS A 185 22.94 -10.17 17.66
CA HIS A 185 24.10 -9.67 18.41
C HIS A 185 24.78 -10.83 19.15
N PRO A 186 25.99 -11.26 18.76
CA PRO A 186 26.59 -12.51 19.25
C PRO A 186 26.86 -12.51 20.76
N VAL A 187 27.23 -11.36 21.33
CA VAL A 187 27.48 -11.23 22.78
C VAL A 187 26.19 -11.22 23.61
N ARG A 188 25.18 -10.46 23.19
CA ARG A 188 23.88 -10.38 23.88
C ARG A 188 23.02 -11.62 23.68
N LYS A 189 23.35 -12.43 22.66
CA LYS A 189 22.57 -13.59 22.19
C LYS A 189 21.11 -13.21 21.91
N ASP A 190 20.91 -12.01 21.37
CA ASP A 190 19.60 -11.44 21.09
C ASP A 190 19.65 -10.55 19.84
N TYR A 191 18.50 -10.26 19.26
CA TYR A 191 18.34 -9.39 18.11
C TYR A 191 18.46 -7.91 18.51
N ALA A 192 19.27 -7.15 17.77
CA ALA A 192 19.46 -5.72 17.95
C ALA A 192 18.97 -4.95 16.71
N ASP A 193 18.33 -3.80 16.94
CA ASP A 193 17.90 -2.89 15.87
C ASP A 193 19.10 -2.47 15.01
N ALA A 194 18.98 -2.62 13.69
CA ALA A 194 20.03 -2.32 12.71
C ALA A 194 19.53 -1.59 11.46
N TYR A 195 18.22 -1.55 11.27
CA TYR A 195 17.58 -0.90 10.14
C TYR A 195 16.21 -0.36 10.55
N GLN A 196 15.85 0.82 10.03
CA GLN A 196 14.53 1.38 10.22
C GLN A 196 14.14 2.21 8.99
N THR A 197 12.92 1.97 8.50
CA THR A 197 12.24 2.87 7.55
C THR A 197 10.76 2.96 7.92
N ARG A 198 10.01 3.81 7.23
CA ARG A 198 8.59 4.01 7.51
C ARG A 198 7.77 4.26 6.26
N LEU A 199 6.56 3.74 6.27
CA LEU A 199 5.44 4.19 5.45
C LEU A 199 4.67 5.25 6.25
N VAL A 200 4.49 6.43 5.64
CA VAL A 200 3.58 7.46 6.14
C VAL A 200 2.56 7.65 5.04
N PRO A 201 1.29 7.27 5.23
CA PRO A 201 0.30 7.38 4.19
C PRO A 201 0.05 8.84 3.80
N ASP A 202 -0.08 9.12 2.52
CA ASP A 202 -0.45 10.44 2.04
C ASP A 202 -1.97 10.63 2.02
N ASN A 203 -2.40 11.89 2.16
CA ASN A 203 -3.81 12.30 2.08
C ASN A 203 -4.75 11.43 2.93
N PRO A 204 -4.60 11.44 4.26
CA PRO A 204 -5.43 10.61 5.13
C PRO A 204 -6.91 10.93 5.01
N ASP A 205 -7.75 9.93 5.27
CA ASP A 205 -9.20 10.05 5.27
C ASP A 205 -9.75 9.40 6.53
N LYS A 206 -10.57 10.16 7.24
CA LYS A 206 -11.16 9.75 8.52
C LYS A 206 -12.28 8.73 8.34
N GLU A 207 -12.96 8.78 7.19
CA GLU A 207 -14.18 8.02 6.93
C GLU A 207 -13.92 6.87 5.98
N ASN A 208 -13.05 7.07 4.99
CA ASN A 208 -12.79 6.08 3.95
C ASN A 208 -11.46 5.37 4.15
N TRP A 209 -11.46 4.08 3.84
CA TRP A 209 -10.24 3.29 3.77
C TRP A 209 -9.36 3.68 2.59
N LYS A 210 -8.05 3.68 2.81
CA LYS A 210 -7.05 3.94 1.78
C LYS A 210 -5.94 2.92 1.84
N THR A 211 -5.51 2.47 0.68
CA THR A 211 -4.35 1.60 0.53
C THR A 211 -3.12 2.45 0.23
N CYS A 212 -2.05 2.22 0.95
CA CYS A 212 -0.77 2.90 0.77
C CYS A 212 0.36 1.88 0.72
N SER A 213 1.46 2.21 0.04
CA SER A 213 2.60 1.31 -0.07
C SER A 213 3.95 2.03 -0.16
N ILE A 214 5.01 1.32 0.20
CA ILE A 214 6.40 1.76 0.07
C ILE A 214 7.28 0.58 -0.34
N GLY A 215 8.23 0.82 -1.25
CA GLY A 215 9.31 -0.11 -1.56
C GLY A 215 10.51 0.12 -0.62
N PHE A 216 11.16 -0.95 -0.17
CA PHE A 216 12.31 -0.88 0.73
C PHE A 216 13.27 -2.07 0.57
N ASN A 217 14.51 -1.90 1.04
CA ASN A 217 15.51 -2.95 1.10
C ASN A 217 16.28 -2.84 2.43
N PRO A 218 16.04 -3.74 3.40
CA PRO A 218 16.68 -3.66 4.72
C PRO A 218 18.19 -3.84 4.68
N THR A 219 18.70 -4.54 3.67
CA THR A 219 20.10 -4.98 3.61
C THR A 219 20.99 -4.07 2.75
N ALA A 220 20.39 -3.18 1.95
CA ALA A 220 21.12 -2.29 1.03
C ALA A 220 22.19 -1.43 1.72
N ARG A 221 21.94 -0.99 2.97
CA ARG A 221 22.91 -0.24 3.80
C ARG A 221 23.23 -0.92 5.13
N SER A 222 22.51 -1.99 5.46
CA SER A 222 22.67 -2.77 6.68
C SER A 222 22.73 -4.28 6.34
N PRO A 223 23.81 -4.76 5.70
CA PRO A 223 23.87 -6.11 5.10
C PRO A 223 23.77 -7.27 6.11
N LYS A 224 23.88 -6.98 7.42
CA LYS A 224 23.77 -7.96 8.50
C LYS A 224 22.33 -8.13 9.04
N VAL A 225 21.35 -7.44 8.48
CA VAL A 225 19.95 -7.61 8.89
C VAL A 225 19.47 -9.00 8.46
N GLU A 226 18.97 -9.77 9.42
CA GLU A 226 18.49 -11.15 9.24
C GLU A 226 16.98 -11.28 9.45
N LYS A 227 16.42 -10.41 10.29
CA LYS A 227 14.99 -10.40 10.63
C LYS A 227 14.43 -9.00 10.44
N MET A 228 13.13 -8.90 10.22
CA MET A 228 12.39 -7.65 10.30
C MET A 228 11.02 -7.85 10.95
N LYS A 229 10.38 -6.77 11.36
CA LYS A 229 8.96 -6.77 11.73
C LYS A 229 8.31 -5.46 11.30
N VAL A 230 6.98 -5.49 11.21
CA VAL A 230 6.17 -4.33 10.92
C VAL A 230 5.48 -3.86 12.19
N ARG A 231 5.55 -2.55 12.44
CA ARG A 231 4.84 -1.89 13.54
C ARG A 231 3.81 -0.93 12.98
N ILE A 232 2.54 -1.20 13.22
CA ILE A 232 1.48 -0.20 13.01
C ILE A 232 1.48 0.76 14.20
N TYR A 233 1.48 2.07 13.95
CA TYR A 233 1.70 3.09 14.98
C TYR A 233 0.77 4.30 14.80
N ALA A 234 -0.15 4.47 15.75
CA ALA A 234 -1.04 5.61 15.87
C ALA A 234 -0.44 6.63 16.85
N TYR A 235 0.09 7.72 16.31
CA TYR A 235 0.78 8.76 17.08
C TYR A 235 -0.03 10.05 17.07
N TRP A 236 0.19 10.90 16.07
CA TRP A 236 -0.28 12.28 16.06
C TRP A 236 -1.03 12.66 14.77
N PRO A 237 -2.10 13.48 14.87
CA PRO A 237 -2.86 13.87 16.06
C PRO A 237 -3.52 12.69 16.78
N ALA A 238 -3.87 12.93 18.04
CA ALA A 238 -4.65 11.99 18.83
C ALA A 238 -5.99 11.66 18.15
N GLY A 239 -6.33 10.38 18.04
CA GLY A 239 -7.50 9.96 17.30
C GLY A 239 -7.74 8.47 17.30
N ILE A 240 -8.76 8.06 16.53
CA ILE A 240 -9.05 6.66 16.28
C ILE A 240 -8.50 6.30 14.90
N TYR A 241 -7.63 5.30 14.86
CA TYR A 241 -7.00 4.78 13.65
C TYR A 241 -7.40 3.33 13.47
N TYR A 242 -7.56 2.92 12.22
CA TYR A 242 -7.88 1.56 11.83
C TYR A 242 -6.84 1.07 10.82
N PHE A 243 -6.43 -0.17 10.98
CA PHE A 243 -5.45 -0.85 10.13
C PHE A 243 -5.99 -2.20 9.71
N ASP A 244 -5.70 -2.56 8.47
CA ASP A 244 -6.10 -3.82 7.86
C ASP A 244 -5.16 -4.18 6.70
N ASN A 245 -5.21 -5.43 6.23
CA ASN A 245 -4.50 -5.92 5.05
C ASN A 245 -3.02 -5.50 4.99
N VAL A 246 -2.29 -5.68 6.09
CA VAL A 246 -0.86 -5.39 6.16
C VAL A 246 -0.10 -6.49 5.41
N LYS A 247 0.58 -6.11 4.33
CA LYS A 247 1.32 -7.05 3.48
C LYS A 247 2.78 -6.65 3.33
N VAL A 248 3.67 -7.63 3.44
CA VAL A 248 5.06 -7.49 2.98
C VAL A 248 5.32 -8.52 1.90
N GLU A 249 5.74 -8.06 0.74
CA GLU A 249 5.93 -8.87 -0.45
C GLU A 249 7.37 -8.72 -0.93
N GLU A 250 7.98 -9.80 -1.45
CA GLU A 250 9.24 -9.71 -2.20
C GLU A 250 8.94 -9.12 -3.58
N ILE A 251 9.74 -8.14 -4.01
CA ILE A 251 9.56 -7.48 -5.31
C ILE A 251 10.84 -7.48 -6.13
N THR A 252 10.70 -7.36 -7.44
CA THR A 252 11.84 -7.26 -8.35
C THR A 252 12.48 -5.86 -8.30
N PRO A 253 13.72 -5.70 -8.79
CA PRO A 253 14.34 -4.38 -8.96
C PRO A 253 13.52 -3.42 -9.84
N GLU A 254 12.83 -3.93 -10.85
CA GLU A 254 11.98 -3.15 -11.75
C GLU A 254 10.76 -2.58 -11.00
N GLU A 255 10.04 -3.43 -10.25
CA GLU A 255 8.92 -3.01 -9.40
C GLU A 255 9.36 -1.98 -8.36
N MET A 256 10.55 -2.17 -7.77
CA MET A 256 11.14 -1.21 -6.84
C MET A 256 11.41 0.14 -7.52
N ALA A 257 11.95 0.13 -8.74
CA ALA A 257 12.21 1.35 -9.50
C ALA A 257 10.91 2.10 -9.82
N GLU A 258 9.81 1.41 -10.13
CA GLU A 258 8.49 2.02 -10.34
C GLU A 258 7.94 2.68 -9.07
N LEU A 259 8.06 2.03 -7.91
CA LEU A 259 7.65 2.60 -6.63
C LEU A 259 8.45 3.87 -6.29
N LEU A 260 9.75 3.88 -6.59
CA LEU A 260 10.59 5.06 -6.41
C LEU A 260 10.19 6.21 -7.34
N LYS A 261 9.85 5.92 -8.60
CA LYS A 261 9.33 6.93 -9.55
C LYS A 261 8.02 7.54 -9.06
N LYS A 262 7.03 6.72 -8.68
CA LYS A 262 5.75 7.17 -8.14
C LYS A 262 5.92 8.08 -6.92
N ARG A 263 6.88 7.77 -6.05
CA ARG A 263 7.20 8.60 -4.88
C ARG A 263 7.80 9.96 -5.25
N ALA A 264 8.61 10.02 -6.31
CA ALA A 264 9.21 11.26 -6.80
C ALA A 264 8.20 12.16 -7.53
N GLU A 265 7.16 11.58 -8.12
CA GLU A 265 6.09 12.30 -8.82
C GLU A 265 5.09 12.99 -7.89
N VAL A 266 5.03 12.62 -6.60
CA VAL A 266 4.19 13.33 -5.62
C VAL A 266 4.82 14.70 -5.35
N PRO A 267 4.20 15.82 -5.79
CA PRO A 267 4.78 17.14 -5.63
C PRO A 267 4.98 17.47 -4.15
N GLU A 268 6.11 18.10 -3.85
CA GLU A 268 6.46 18.58 -2.52
C GLU A 268 5.30 19.46 -2.02
N LYS A 269 4.60 19.03 -0.95
CA LYS A 269 3.49 19.80 -0.38
C LYS A 269 3.98 21.23 -0.15
N GLU A 270 3.34 22.20 -0.80
CA GLU A 270 3.62 23.62 -0.56
C GLU A 270 3.62 23.86 0.93
N LYS A 271 4.77 24.27 1.47
CA LYS A 271 4.89 24.68 2.87
C LYS A 271 3.93 25.84 3.06
N LYS A 272 2.77 25.59 3.66
CA LYS A 272 1.88 26.67 4.14
C LYS A 272 2.72 27.52 5.09
N LYS A 273 3.03 28.74 4.65
CA LYS A 273 3.73 29.77 5.43
C LYS A 273 2.87 30.27 6.58
#